data_AF-A0A945RPT6-F1
#
_entry.id   AF-A0A945RPT6-F1
#
_cell.length_a   1.000
_cell.length_b   1.000
_cell.length_c   1.000
_cell.angle_alpha   90.00
_cell.angle_beta   90.00
_cell.angle_gamma   90.00
#
_symmetry.space_group_name_H-M   'P 1'
#
loop_
_entity.id
_entity.type
_entity.pdbx_description
1 polymer ?
#
loop_
_entity_poly.entity_id
_entity_poly.type
_entity_poly.pdbx_seq_one_letter_code
_entity_poly.pdbx_strand_id
1 'polypeptide(L)'
;MARGLETLIRLNEWSVDQKRRKLGEVMGLIGGFEAEARKLEEDLIKEQAAASASPNEAGFLYGYYADATIERRAIIQISIQQLEVQADEAREEVNQAYRELKKFETALETRKKREQAEIDRQDQLALDEVGMQSFIQKRA
;
A
#
# COMPACT_ATOMS: atom_id res chain seq x y z
N MET A 1 -24.56 -5.62 -18.44
CA MET A 1 -24.38 -5.28 -17.00
C MET A 1 -23.04 -5.75 -16.42
N ALA A 2 -22.47 -6.91 -16.79
CA ALA A 2 -21.12 -7.34 -16.33
C ALA A 2 -20.00 -6.34 -16.65
N ARG A 3 -20.02 -5.71 -17.84
CA ARG A 3 -19.08 -4.64 -18.23
C ARG A 3 -19.06 -3.44 -17.27
N GLY A 4 -20.16 -3.20 -16.55
CA GLY A 4 -20.25 -2.14 -15.54
C GLY A 4 -19.40 -2.47 -14.31
N LEU A 5 -19.50 -3.69 -13.79
CA LEU A 5 -18.69 -4.16 -12.66
C LEU A 5 -17.20 -4.21 -13.01
N GLU A 6 -16.84 -4.69 -14.20
CA GLU A 6 -15.44 -4.70 -14.66
C GLU A 6 -14.84 -3.29 -14.79
N THR A 7 -15.66 -2.30 -15.11
CA THR A 7 -15.22 -0.89 -15.14
C THR A 7 -15.04 -0.33 -13.73
N LEU A 8 -15.95 -0.65 -12.80
CA LEU A 8 -15.82 -0.28 -11.40
C LEU A 8 -14.61 -0.94 -10.73
N ILE A 9 -14.31 -2.20 -11.04
CA ILE A 9 -13.10 -2.88 -10.55
C ILE A 9 -11.85 -2.12 -11.00
N ARG A 10 -11.70 -1.82 -12.29
CA ARG A 10 -10.56 -1.05 -12.81
C ARG A 10 -10.40 0.32 -12.16
N LEU A 11 -11.52 1.01 -11.92
CA LEU A 11 -11.50 2.30 -11.22
C LEU A 11 -11.00 2.15 -9.77
N ASN A 12 -11.43 1.10 -9.06
CA ASN A 12 -11.01 0.84 -7.69
C ASN A 12 -9.57 0.33 -7.60
N GLU A 13 -9.10 -0.47 -8.57
CA GLU A 13 -7.68 -0.84 -8.69
C GLU A 13 -6.80 0.42 -8.82
N TRP A 14 -7.19 1.34 -9.70
CA TRP A 14 -6.49 2.60 -9.84
C TRP A 14 -6.52 3.42 -8.54
N SER A 15 -7.66 3.46 -7.84
CA SER A 15 -7.78 4.14 -6.55
C SER A 15 -6.83 3.54 -5.51
N VAL A 16 -6.78 2.21 -5.39
CA VAL A 16 -5.83 1.50 -4.52
C VAL A 16 -4.39 1.90 -4.85
N ASP A 17 -4.03 1.90 -6.14
CA ASP A 17 -2.68 2.27 -6.56
C ASP A 17 -2.33 3.73 -6.21
N GLN A 18 -3.27 4.67 -6.37
CA GLN A 18 -3.05 6.06 -5.95
C GLN A 18 -2.81 6.16 -4.44
N LYS A 19 -3.63 5.48 -3.62
CA LYS A 19 -3.46 5.49 -2.17
C LYS A 19 -2.13 4.84 -1.75
N ARG A 20 -1.73 3.75 -2.40
CA ARG A 20 -0.43 3.10 -2.16
C ARG A 20 0.75 4.00 -2.52
N ARG A 21 0.66 4.74 -3.63
CA ARG A 21 1.67 5.75 -3.99
C ARG A 21 1.78 6.82 -2.92
N LYS A 22 0.64 7.33 -2.42
CA LYS A 22 0.63 8.34 -1.36
C LYS A 22 1.29 7.84 -0.07
N LEU A 23 0.97 6.61 0.36
CA LEU A 23 1.64 5.96 1.48
C LEU A 23 3.15 5.85 1.24
N GLY A 24 3.55 5.44 0.02
CA GLY A 24 4.96 5.35 -0.38
C GLY A 24 5.70 6.68 -0.33
N GLU A 25 5.07 7.79 -0.73
CA GLU A 25 5.63 9.14 -0.60
C GLU A 25 5.92 9.50 0.86
N VAL A 26 4.95 9.28 1.77
CA VAL A 26 5.11 9.58 3.19
C VAL A 26 6.21 8.71 3.81
N MET A 27 6.23 7.41 3.51
CA MET A 27 7.28 6.50 3.96
C MET A 27 8.67 6.89 3.42
N GLY A 28 8.73 7.40 2.18
CA GLY A 28 9.96 7.92 1.60
C GLY A 28 10.50 9.15 2.36
N LEU A 29 9.62 10.07 2.77
CA LEU A 29 9.98 11.23 3.58
C LEU A 29 10.51 10.80 4.96
N ILE A 30 9.86 9.83 5.62
CA ILE A 30 10.34 9.25 6.88
C ILE A 30 11.76 8.70 6.71
N GLY A 31 11.97 7.84 5.71
CA GLY A 31 13.30 7.25 5.45
C GLY A 31 14.37 8.30 5.15
N GLY A 32 14.01 9.39 4.47
CA GLY A 32 14.90 10.54 4.23
C GLY A 32 15.33 11.23 5.53
N PHE A 33 14.38 11.52 6.41
CA PHE A 33 14.66 12.13 7.71
C PHE A 33 15.47 11.21 8.64
N GLU A 34 15.19 9.91 8.66
CA GLU A 34 16.01 8.96 9.41
C GLU A 34 17.45 8.91 8.91
N ALA A 35 17.65 8.95 7.59
CA ALA A 35 18.99 8.98 7.00
C ALA A 35 19.72 10.28 7.36
N GLU A 36 19.03 11.42 7.34
CA GLU A 36 19.59 12.69 7.79
C GLU A 36 19.97 12.68 9.27
N ALA A 37 19.10 12.16 10.14
CA ALA A 37 19.36 12.03 11.56
C ALA A 37 20.59 11.14 11.86
N ARG A 38 20.73 10.01 11.13
CA ARG A 38 21.92 9.15 11.23
C ARG A 38 23.19 9.88 10.79
N LYS A 39 23.13 10.62 9.68
CA LYS A 39 24.26 11.40 9.19
C LYS A 39 24.69 12.47 10.21
N LEU A 40 23.74 13.17 10.83
CA LEU A 40 24.04 14.15 11.87
C LEU A 40 24.74 13.53 13.09
N GLU A 41 24.37 12.32 13.50
CA GLU A 41 25.06 11.59 14.56
C GLU A 41 26.51 11.24 14.15
N GLU A 42 26.71 10.71 12.94
CA GLU A 42 28.04 10.39 12.43
C GLU A 42 28.95 11.63 12.34
N ASP A 43 28.40 12.75 11.88
CA ASP A 43 29.13 14.00 11.74
C ASP A 43 29.43 14.62 13.12
N LEU A 44 28.52 14.48 14.10
CA LEU A 44 28.77 14.90 15.49
C LEU A 44 29.96 14.14 16.12
N ILE A 45 30.02 12.82 15.92
CA ILE A 45 31.13 11.98 16.43
C ILE A 45 32.47 12.41 15.81
N LYS A 46 32.49 12.70 14.50
CA LYS A 46 33.71 13.18 13.82
C LYS A 46 34.15 14.54 14.39
N GLU A 47 33.20 15.45 14.57
CA GLU A 47 33.49 16.77 15.11
C GLU A 47 33.99 16.68 16.55
N GLN A 48 33.41 15.79 17.37
CA GLN A 48 33.87 15.55 18.73
C GLN A 48 35.31 15.04 18.77
N ALA A 49 35.67 14.13 17.87
CA ALA A 49 37.04 13.61 17.76
C ALA A 49 38.03 14.72 17.34
N ALA A 50 37.64 15.58 16.38
CA ALA A 50 38.46 16.71 15.94
C ALA A 50 38.64 17.75 17.06
N ALA A 51 37.57 18.09 17.78
CA ALA A 51 37.60 18.98 18.94
C ALA A 51 38.51 18.47 20.05
N SER A 52 38.48 17.15 20.30
CA SER A 52 39.35 16.49 21.28
C SER A 52 40.82 16.49 20.86
N ALA A 53 41.11 16.42 19.56
CA ALA A 53 42.46 16.47 19.02
C ALA A 53 43.07 17.89 19.04
N SER A 54 42.23 18.93 18.93
CA SER A 54 42.65 20.34 18.94
C SER A 54 41.83 21.19 19.95
N PRO A 55 42.06 21.03 21.26
CA PRO A 55 41.18 21.63 22.28
C PRO A 55 41.13 23.16 22.31
N ASN A 56 42.23 23.83 21.94
CA ASN A 56 42.35 25.30 22.04
C ASN A 56 41.62 26.05 20.92
N GLU A 57 41.48 25.43 19.75
CA GLU A 57 40.86 26.06 18.57
C GLU A 57 39.50 25.44 18.28
N ALA A 58 39.45 24.12 18.03
CA ALA A 58 38.24 23.41 17.67
C ALA A 58 37.34 23.12 18.90
N GLY A 59 37.95 22.87 20.06
CA GLY A 59 37.21 22.61 21.31
C GLY A 59 36.29 23.76 21.74
N PHE A 60 36.68 25.01 21.47
CA PHE A 60 35.88 26.19 21.83
C PHE A 60 34.57 26.30 21.03
N LEU A 61 34.61 25.95 19.74
CA LEU A 61 33.43 26.03 18.85
C LEU A 61 32.54 24.78 18.92
N TYR A 62 33.10 23.65 19.36
CA TYR A 62 32.41 22.36 19.40
C TYR A 62 31.11 22.39 20.21
N GLY A 63 31.08 23.07 21.37
CA GLY A 63 29.88 23.14 22.21
C GLY A 63 28.68 23.72 21.45
N TYR A 64 28.88 24.84 20.75
CA TYR A 64 27.83 25.47 19.94
C TYR A 64 27.37 24.56 18.78
N TYR A 65 28.31 23.90 18.11
CA TYR A 65 27.99 22.95 17.05
C TYR A 65 27.19 21.74 17.56
N ALA A 66 27.58 21.19 18.70
CA ALA A 66 26.93 20.05 19.31
C ALA A 66 25.49 20.39 19.72
N ASP A 67 25.29 21.53 20.39
CA ASP A 67 23.96 22.00 20.79
C ASP A 67 23.04 22.19 19.58
N ALA A 68 23.52 22.88 18.53
CA ALA A 68 22.75 23.06 17.29
C ALA A 68 22.41 21.73 16.60
N THR A 69 23.32 20.75 16.64
CA THR A 69 23.10 19.43 16.05
C THR A 69 22.06 18.63 16.84
N ILE A 70 22.11 18.69 18.18
CA ILE A 70 21.12 18.06 19.06
C ILE A 70 19.73 18.67 18.83
N GLU A 71 19.63 20.00 18.77
CA GLU A 71 18.38 20.70 18.49
C GLU A 71 17.80 20.28 17.13
N ARG A 72 18.63 20.26 16.07
CA ARG A 72 18.20 19.83 14.73
C ARG A 72 17.69 18.40 14.73
N ARG A 73 18.35 17.48 15.45
CA ARG A 73 17.91 16.09 15.57
C ARG A 73 16.58 15.96 16.29
N ALA A 74 16.36 16.75 17.35
CA ALA A 74 15.07 16.77 18.04
C ALA A 74 13.94 17.24 17.09
N ILE A 75 14.18 18.26 16.28
CA ILE A 75 13.23 18.73 15.25
C ILE A 75 12.93 17.63 14.23
N ILE A 76 13.96 16.95 13.71
CA ILE A 76 13.80 15.83 12.78
C ILE A 76 12.96 14.71 13.41
N GLN A 77 13.21 14.39 14.68
CA GLN A 77 12.48 13.33 15.37
C GLN A 77 10.99 13.68 15.56
N ILE A 78 10.68 14.93 15.90
CA ILE A 78 9.29 15.41 15.93
C ILE A 78 8.66 15.32 14.52
N SER A 79 9.39 15.67 13.48
CA SER A 79 8.92 15.60 12.09
C SER A 79 8.63 14.16 11.68
N ILE A 80 9.47 13.20 12.06
CA ILE A 80 9.25 11.77 11.83
C ILE A 80 7.97 11.31 12.52
N GLN A 81 7.79 11.63 13.81
CA GLN A 81 6.58 11.23 14.56
C GLN A 81 5.29 11.76 13.91
N GLN A 82 5.32 12.99 13.40
CA GLN A 82 4.18 13.56 12.68
C GLN A 82 3.92 12.85 11.34
N LEU A 83 4.96 12.45 10.63
CA LEU A 83 4.85 11.69 9.39
C LEU A 83 4.41 10.24 9.63
N GLU A 84 4.78 9.63 10.75
CA GLU A 84 4.32 8.28 11.13
C GLU A 84 2.80 8.27 11.33
N VAL A 85 2.24 9.28 11.99
CA VAL A 85 0.77 9.44 12.09
C VAL A 85 0.12 9.55 10.71
N GLN A 86 0.70 10.37 9.81
CA GLN A 86 0.20 10.48 8.43
C GLN A 86 0.35 9.17 7.64
N ALA A 87 1.40 8.39 7.91
CA ALA A 87 1.62 7.09 7.27
C ALA A 87 0.57 6.08 7.74
N ASP A 88 0.20 6.09 9.01
CA ASP A 88 -0.85 5.24 9.56
C ASP A 88 -2.22 5.60 8.98
N GLU A 89 -2.54 6.89 8.87
CA GLU A 89 -3.75 7.37 8.18
C GLU A 89 -3.77 6.92 6.71
N ALA A 90 -2.68 7.15 5.96
CA ALA A 90 -2.57 6.73 4.56
C ALA A 90 -2.67 5.21 4.40
N ARG A 91 -2.16 4.43 5.37
CA ARG A 91 -2.29 2.97 5.38
C ARG A 91 -3.73 2.53 5.56
N GLU A 92 -4.47 3.21 6.42
CA GLU A 92 -5.90 2.92 6.59
C GLU A 92 -6.70 3.29 5.33
N GLU A 93 -6.36 4.39 4.65
CA GLU A 93 -6.96 4.72 3.35
C GLU A 93 -6.70 3.64 2.28
N VAL A 94 -5.48 3.09 2.24
CA VAL A 94 -5.14 1.95 1.38
C VAL A 94 -6.00 0.74 1.72
N ASN A 95 -6.13 0.41 3.01
CA ASN A 95 -6.96 -0.72 3.47
C ASN A 95 -8.42 -0.54 3.07
N GLN A 96 -8.97 0.67 3.23
CA GLN A 96 -10.34 1.00 2.83
C GLN A 96 -10.55 0.84 1.33
N ALA A 97 -9.63 1.35 0.50
CA ALA A 97 -9.69 1.21 -0.95
C ALA A 97 -9.64 -0.27 -1.38
N TYR A 98 -8.79 -1.09 -0.73
CA TYR A 98 -8.74 -2.53 -0.98
C TYR A 98 -10.04 -3.25 -0.61
N ARG A 99 -10.69 -2.88 0.50
CA ARG A 99 -11.98 -3.46 0.90
C ARG A 99 -13.07 -3.15 -0.13
N GLU A 100 -13.11 -1.93 -0.65
CA GLU A 100 -14.09 -1.56 -1.68
C GLU A 100 -13.81 -2.26 -3.02
N LEU A 101 -12.55 -2.35 -3.44
CA LEU A 101 -12.16 -3.18 -4.59
C LEU A 101 -12.67 -4.62 -4.43
N LYS A 102 -12.41 -5.22 -3.27
CA LYS A 102 -12.74 -6.64 -3.02
C LYS A 102 -14.24 -6.92 -3.06
N LYS A 103 -15.06 -5.97 -2.63
CA LYS A 103 -16.52 -6.05 -2.74
C LYS A 103 -16.96 -6.16 -4.20
N PHE A 104 -16.42 -5.35 -5.09
CA PHE A 104 -16.76 -5.42 -6.52
C PHE A 104 -16.26 -6.70 -7.19
N GLU A 105 -15.05 -7.16 -6.86
CA GLU A 105 -14.54 -8.44 -7.34
C GLU A 105 -15.45 -9.60 -6.94
N THR A 106 -15.84 -9.65 -5.66
CA THR A 106 -16.70 -10.71 -5.12
C THR A 106 -18.09 -10.69 -5.76
N ALA A 107 -18.63 -9.50 -6.02
CA ALA A 107 -19.90 -9.33 -6.72
C ALA A 107 -19.82 -9.84 -8.17
N LEU A 108 -18.73 -9.54 -8.88
CA LEU A 108 -18.51 -10.04 -10.24
C LEU A 108 -18.35 -11.56 -10.25
N GLU A 109 -17.57 -12.12 -9.33
CA GLU A 109 -17.37 -13.57 -9.21
C GLU A 109 -18.70 -14.29 -8.95
N THR A 110 -19.49 -13.80 -7.99
CA THR A 110 -20.81 -14.36 -7.67
C THR A 110 -21.74 -14.33 -8.89
N ARG A 111 -21.70 -13.24 -9.66
CA ARG A 111 -22.48 -13.11 -10.88
C ARG A 111 -22.05 -14.13 -11.93
N LYS A 112 -20.74 -14.24 -12.19
CA LYS A 112 -20.20 -15.22 -13.15
C LYS A 112 -20.57 -16.65 -12.78
N LYS A 113 -20.51 -17.00 -11.50
CA LYS A 113 -20.96 -18.32 -11.00
C LYS A 113 -22.44 -18.57 -11.27
N ARG A 114 -23.31 -17.57 -11.07
CA ARG A 114 -24.74 -17.69 -11.37
C ARG A 114 -25.01 -17.83 -12.87
N GLU A 115 -24.32 -17.05 -13.69
CA GLU A 115 -24.45 -17.13 -15.15
C GLU A 115 -23.99 -18.51 -15.66
N GLN A 116 -22.87 -19.04 -15.15
CA GLN A 116 -22.41 -20.38 -15.49
C GLN A 116 -23.38 -21.48 -15.05
N ALA A 117 -23.89 -21.41 -13.81
CA ALA A 117 -24.84 -22.41 -13.31
C ALA A 117 -26.15 -22.44 -14.11
N GLU A 118 -26.59 -21.29 -14.66
CA GLU A 118 -27.75 -21.25 -15.54
C GLU A 118 -27.46 -21.86 -16.90
N ILE A 119 -26.27 -21.62 -17.48
CA ILE A 119 -25.83 -22.26 -18.72
C ILE A 119 -25.75 -23.78 -18.52
N ASP A 120 -25.09 -24.25 -17.47
CA ASP A 120 -24.95 -25.67 -17.16
C ASP A 120 -26.33 -26.35 -16.98
N ARG A 121 -27.28 -25.64 -16.36
CA ARG A 121 -28.67 -26.12 -16.23
C ARG A 121 -29.36 -26.23 -17.58
N GLN A 122 -29.22 -25.24 -18.46
CA GLN A 122 -29.83 -25.26 -19.79
C GLN A 122 -29.24 -26.38 -20.65
N ASP A 123 -27.92 -26.56 -20.62
CA ASP A 123 -27.21 -27.63 -21.32
C ASP A 123 -27.66 -29.02 -20.80
N GLN A 124 -27.81 -29.18 -19.48
CA GLN A 124 -28.31 -30.42 -18.90
C GLN A 124 -29.73 -30.74 -19.38
N LEU A 125 -30.64 -29.76 -19.38
CA LEU A 125 -32.01 -29.95 -19.87
C LEU A 125 -32.04 -30.35 -21.36
N ALA A 126 -31.18 -29.75 -22.19
CA ALA A 126 -31.07 -30.10 -23.60
C ALA A 126 -30.52 -31.53 -23.80
N LEU A 127 -29.51 -31.93 -23.02
CA LEU A 127 -28.97 -33.30 -23.05
C LEU A 127 -30.00 -34.34 -22.63
N ASP A 128 -30.79 -34.04 -21.59
CA ASP A 128 -31.86 -34.91 -21.12
C ASP A 128 -32.95 -35.08 -22.20
N GLU A 129 -33.31 -34.00 -22.91
CA GLU A 129 -34.26 -34.05 -24.02
C GLU A 129 -33.76 -34.94 -25.17
N VAL A 130 -32.51 -34.78 -25.60
CA VAL A 130 -31.91 -35.62 -26.65
C VAL A 130 -31.84 -37.09 -26.21
N GLY A 131 -31.52 -37.34 -24.94
CA GLY A 131 -31.52 -38.68 -24.36
C GLY A 131 -32.90 -39.35 -24.42
N MET A 132 -33.96 -38.62 -24.07
CA MET A 132 -35.34 -39.10 -24.16
C MET A 132 -35.76 -39.38 -25.60
N GLN A 133 -35.50 -38.46 -26.54
CA GLN A 133 -35.83 -38.64 -27.95
C GLN A 133 -35.12 -39.87 -28.55
N SER A 134 -33.82 -40.03 -28.25
CA SER A 134 -33.02 -41.17 -28.71
C SER A 134 -33.54 -42.50 -28.17
N PHE A 135 -33.99 -42.52 -26.90
CA PHE A 135 -34.59 -43.71 -26.30
C PHE A 135 -35.92 -44.09 -26.96
N ILE A 136 -36.77 -43.11 -27.26
CA ILE A 136 -38.04 -43.34 -27.97
C ILE A 136 -37.78 -43.94 -29.36
N GLN A 137 -36.83 -43.37 -30.12
CA GLN A 137 -36.49 -43.84 -31.46
C GLN A 137 -35.96 -45.28 -31.48
N LYS A 138 -35.23 -45.72 -30.46
CA LYS A 138 -34.73 -47.11 -30.36
C LYS A 138 -35.80 -48.15 -30.00
N ARG A 139 -36.96 -47.72 -29.47
CA ARG A 139 -38.07 -48.61 -29.09
C ARG A 139 -39.13 -48.78 -30.17
N ALA A 140 -39.13 -47.92 -31.19
CA ALA A 140 -39.97 -48.04 -32.38
C ALA A 140 -39.34 -48.96 -33.41
#